data_AF-A0A4S4GZ39-F1
#
_entry.id   AF-A0A4S4GZ39-F1
#
_cell.length_a   1.000
_cell.length_b   1.000
_cell.length_c   1.000
_cell.angle_alpha   90.00
_cell.angle_beta   90.00
_cell.angle_gamma   90.00
#
_symmetry.space_group_name_H-M   'P 1'
#
loop_
_entity.id
_entity.type
_entity.pdbx_description
1 polymer ?
#
loop_
_entity_poly.entity_id
_entity_poly.type
_entity_poly.pdbx_seq_one_letter_code
_entity_poly.pdbx_strand_id
1 'polypeptide(L)'
;MRKGYKYRGGIGQFDKDGQSILHRDIATLVSNQIYLPLKDELNDPAEGIFNDDSIYAFLHSHKAHSALVEKCYNDIIAKIRSMGIYSLAGNVSNELLWAHYASGHTGFAIEYDIDGLKKSLNFNKYFQKVFDLEMSYVDKVPTLTMMDLPPHGNLERMKSS
;
A
#
# COMPACT_ATOMS: atom_id res chain seq x y z
N MET A 1 21.62 -0.87 -6.72
CA MET A 1 20.41 -0.17 -7.21
C MET A 1 19.27 -1.17 -7.16
N ARG A 2 18.31 -0.96 -6.26
CA ARG A 2 17.20 -1.91 -6.06
C ARG A 2 16.17 -1.72 -7.17
N LYS A 3 15.89 -2.77 -7.94
CA LYS A 3 14.89 -2.74 -9.02
C LYS A 3 13.51 -3.05 -8.48
N GLY A 4 12.49 -2.40 -9.04
CA GLY A 4 11.09 -2.64 -8.76
C GLY A 4 10.26 -2.69 -10.03
N TYR A 5 9.38 -3.67 -10.14
CA TYR A 5 8.55 -3.88 -11.33
C TYR A 5 7.09 -3.52 -11.03
N LYS A 6 6.52 -2.61 -11.83
CA LYS A 6 5.10 -2.28 -11.80
C LYS A 6 4.39 -2.93 -12.98
N TYR A 7 3.50 -3.87 -12.68
CA TYR A 7 2.65 -4.53 -13.67
C TYR A 7 1.47 -3.64 -14.02
N ARG A 8 1.19 -3.50 -15.31
CA ARG A 8 0.09 -2.70 -15.86
C ARG A 8 -0.71 -3.51 -16.87
N GLY A 9 -2.01 -3.27 -16.87
CA GLY A 9 -2.92 -3.84 -17.84
C GLY A 9 -2.65 -3.31 -19.24
N GLY A 10 -2.93 -4.13 -20.24
CA GLY A 10 -2.79 -3.77 -21.64
C GLY A 10 -4.04 -3.09 -22.21
N ILE A 11 -4.22 -3.26 -23.52
CA ILE A 11 -5.40 -2.79 -24.25
C ILE A 11 -6.66 -3.50 -23.72
N GLY A 12 -7.78 -2.79 -23.66
CA GLY A 12 -9.09 -3.37 -23.32
C GLY A 12 -9.44 -3.38 -21.83
N GLN A 13 -8.60 -2.75 -20.98
CA GLN A 13 -8.91 -2.50 -19.57
C GLN A 13 -9.46 -1.09 -19.39
N PHE A 14 -10.58 -0.99 -18.66
CA PHE A 14 -11.28 0.25 -18.39
C PHE A 14 -11.53 0.41 -16.90
N ASP A 15 -11.51 1.65 -16.42
CA ASP A 15 -11.93 1.96 -15.06
C ASP A 15 -13.46 1.98 -14.91
N LYS A 16 -13.92 2.28 -13.69
CA LYS A 16 -15.35 2.35 -13.33
C LYS A 16 -16.13 3.39 -14.14
N ASP A 17 -15.45 4.39 -14.69
CA ASP A 17 -16.02 5.47 -15.49
C ASP A 17 -15.89 5.19 -17.01
N GLY A 18 -15.42 3.99 -17.37
CA GLY A 18 -15.26 3.55 -18.76
C GLY A 18 -14.02 4.11 -19.46
N GLN A 19 -13.08 4.71 -18.71
CA GLN A 19 -11.87 5.30 -19.28
C GLN A 19 -10.76 4.27 -19.42
N SER A 20 -9.96 4.39 -20.48
CA SER A 20 -8.87 3.46 -20.75
C SER A 20 -7.77 3.56 -19.70
N ILE A 21 -7.54 2.45 -18.98
CA ILE A 21 -6.47 2.33 -17.99
C ILE A 21 -5.08 2.48 -18.65
N LEU A 22 -4.90 1.89 -19.84
CA LEU A 22 -3.66 2.03 -20.60
C LEU A 22 -3.38 3.49 -20.94
N HIS A 23 -4.39 4.25 -21.40
CA HIS A 23 -4.20 5.66 -21.71
C HIS A 23 -3.77 6.46 -20.49
N ARG A 24 -4.41 6.25 -19.33
CA ARG A 24 -3.99 6.84 -18.06
C ARG A 24 -2.53 6.49 -17.75
N ASP A 25 -2.16 5.21 -17.81
CA ASP A 25 -0.82 4.78 -17.45
C ASP A 25 0.25 5.40 -18.36
N ILE A 26 0.03 5.42 -19.68
CA ILE A 26 0.93 6.09 -20.62
C ILE A 26 0.98 7.60 -20.37
N ALA A 27 -0.15 8.25 -20.14
CA ALA A 27 -0.20 9.69 -19.87
C ALA A 27 0.58 10.05 -18.59
N THR A 28 0.48 9.23 -17.54
CA THR A 28 1.26 9.43 -16.31
C THR A 28 2.76 9.28 -16.56
N LEU A 29 3.18 8.29 -17.35
CA LEU A 29 4.60 8.10 -17.72
C LEU A 29 5.14 9.31 -18.50
N VAL A 30 4.42 9.76 -19.52
CA VAL A 30 4.80 10.93 -20.32
C VAL A 30 4.89 12.19 -19.46
N SER A 31 4.00 12.32 -18.47
CA SER A 31 3.96 13.46 -17.55
C SER A 31 4.93 13.35 -16.37
N ASN A 32 5.75 12.29 -16.30
CA ASN A 32 6.61 11.98 -15.15
C ASN A 32 5.85 11.94 -13.82
N GLN A 33 4.69 11.30 -13.84
CA GLN A 33 3.80 11.09 -12.71
C GLN A 33 3.60 9.59 -12.46
N ILE A 34 3.19 9.25 -11.24
CA ILE A 34 2.73 7.91 -10.90
C ILE A 34 1.30 7.97 -10.38
N TYR A 35 0.52 6.94 -10.73
CA TYR A 35 -0.82 6.76 -10.19
C TYR A 35 -0.78 5.85 -8.95
N LEU A 36 -1.37 6.36 -7.86
CA LEU A 36 -1.47 5.72 -6.54
C LEU A 36 -2.94 5.42 -6.23
N PRO A 37 -3.45 4.21 -6.51
CA PRO A 37 -4.80 3.83 -6.11
C PRO A 37 -4.95 3.78 -4.59
N LEU A 38 -6.18 3.95 -4.11
CA LEU A 38 -6.53 3.62 -2.72
C LEU A 38 -6.63 2.10 -2.54
N LYS A 39 -6.64 1.64 -1.29
CA LYS A 39 -6.76 0.21 -0.92
C LYS A 39 -7.93 -0.51 -1.60
N ASP A 40 -9.06 0.17 -1.78
CA ASP A 40 -10.28 -0.40 -2.37
C ASP A 40 -10.25 -0.40 -3.91
N GLU A 41 -9.27 0.27 -4.52
CA GLU A 41 -9.07 0.36 -5.97
C GLU A 41 -7.88 -0.49 -6.46
N LEU A 42 -7.32 -1.35 -5.58
CA LEU A 42 -6.27 -2.29 -5.94
C LEU A 42 -6.83 -3.45 -6.79
N ASN A 43 -6.03 -3.95 -7.72
CA ASN A 43 -6.44 -5.05 -8.61
C ASN A 43 -6.47 -6.40 -7.89
N ASP A 44 -5.59 -6.58 -6.90
CA ASP A 44 -5.56 -7.77 -6.05
C ASP A 44 -6.46 -7.51 -4.82
N PRO A 45 -7.63 -8.17 -4.73
CA PRO A 45 -8.54 -7.98 -3.61
C PRO A 45 -7.94 -8.46 -2.28
N ALA A 46 -7.01 -9.42 -2.32
CA ALA A 46 -6.34 -9.95 -1.13
C ALA A 46 -5.23 -9.03 -0.62
N GLU A 47 -4.77 -8.08 -1.43
CA GLU A 47 -3.69 -7.19 -1.06
C GLU A 47 -4.12 -6.26 0.08
N GLY A 48 -3.38 -6.30 1.20
CA GLY A 48 -3.67 -5.48 2.38
C GLY A 48 -4.83 -5.99 3.25
N ILE A 49 -5.27 -7.25 3.08
CA ILE A 49 -6.17 -7.91 4.03
C ILE A 49 -5.36 -8.39 5.23
N PHE A 50 -5.92 -8.19 6.43
CA PHE A 50 -5.42 -8.75 7.69
C PHE A 50 -6.62 -9.04 8.61
N ASN A 51 -6.42 -9.94 9.57
CA ASN A 51 -7.39 -10.22 10.62
C ASN A 51 -7.00 -9.50 11.91
N ASP A 52 -7.85 -8.63 12.43
CA ASP A 52 -7.65 -7.90 13.69
C ASP A 52 -8.71 -8.22 14.76
N ASP A 53 -9.47 -9.31 14.60
CA ASP A 53 -10.50 -9.76 15.54
C ASP A 53 -9.97 -9.86 16.98
N SER A 54 -8.71 -10.30 17.14
CA SER A 54 -8.07 -10.43 18.45
C SER A 54 -7.88 -9.09 19.17
N ILE A 55 -7.65 -8.01 18.42
CA ILE A 55 -7.52 -6.66 18.96
C ILE A 55 -8.88 -6.18 19.44
N TYR A 56 -9.93 -6.31 18.61
CA TYR A 56 -11.28 -5.93 19.04
C TYR A 56 -11.78 -6.76 20.21
N ALA A 57 -11.51 -8.07 20.24
CA ALA A 57 -11.83 -8.92 21.37
C ALA A 57 -11.16 -8.42 22.66
N PHE A 58 -9.87 -8.05 22.60
CA PHE A 58 -9.15 -7.48 23.73
C PHE A 58 -9.75 -6.13 24.17
N LEU A 59 -9.99 -5.21 23.23
CA LEU A 59 -10.56 -3.89 23.52
C LEU A 59 -11.95 -4.00 24.13
N HIS A 60 -12.81 -4.87 23.59
CA HIS A 60 -14.17 -5.08 24.10
C HIS A 60 -14.17 -5.73 25.49
N SER A 61 -13.23 -6.65 25.79
CA SER A 61 -13.10 -7.22 27.13
C SER A 61 -12.72 -6.18 28.21
N HIS A 62 -12.13 -5.05 27.80
CA HIS A 62 -11.73 -3.94 28.67
C HIS A 62 -12.50 -2.64 28.38
N LYS A 63 -13.76 -2.74 27.93
CA LYS A 63 -14.57 -1.60 27.42
C LYS A 63 -14.61 -0.36 28.32
N ALA A 64 -14.52 -0.55 29.64
CA ALA A 64 -14.49 0.56 30.61
C ALA A 64 -13.25 1.47 30.47
N HIS A 65 -12.16 0.98 29.86
CA HIS A 65 -10.88 1.68 29.76
C HIS A 65 -10.35 1.79 28.33
N SER A 66 -10.97 1.10 27.36
CA SER A 66 -10.44 0.96 26.00
C SER A 66 -11.03 1.92 24.96
N ALA A 67 -12.06 2.70 25.29
CA ALA A 67 -12.77 3.54 24.31
C ALA A 67 -11.85 4.51 23.53
N LEU A 68 -10.87 5.13 24.20
CA LEU A 68 -9.88 5.99 23.52
C LEU A 68 -8.93 5.18 22.64
N VAL A 69 -8.51 4.00 23.08
CA VAL A 69 -7.61 3.12 22.31
C VAL A 69 -8.30 2.59 21.07
N GLU A 70 -9.56 2.16 21.19
CA GLU A 70 -10.40 1.73 20.07
C GLU A 70 -10.60 2.86 19.05
N LYS A 71 -10.87 4.09 19.52
CA LYS A 71 -10.94 5.25 18.64
C LYS A 71 -9.62 5.48 17.91
N CYS A 72 -8.49 5.51 18.62
CA CYS A 72 -7.18 5.71 18.01
C CYS A 72 -6.84 4.60 16.99
N TYR A 73 -7.18 3.35 17.30
CA TYR A 73 -7.00 2.23 16.38
C TYR A 73 -7.82 2.44 15.09
N ASN A 74 -9.11 2.77 15.22
CA ASN A 74 -9.97 3.07 14.09
C ASN A 74 -9.46 4.25 13.25
N ASP A 75 -8.96 5.30 13.90
CA ASP A 75 -8.37 6.47 13.23
C ASP A 75 -7.12 6.08 12.41
N ILE A 76 -6.28 5.16 12.94
CA ILE A 76 -5.11 4.62 12.21
C ILE A 76 -5.56 3.81 10.99
N ILE A 77 -6.52 2.88 11.16
CA ILE A 77 -7.03 2.06 10.06
C ILE A 77 -7.66 2.94 8.96
N ALA A 78 -8.48 3.93 9.36
CA ALA A 78 -9.06 4.89 8.43
C ALA A 78 -7.98 5.71 7.70
N LYS A 79 -6.93 6.12 8.40
CA LYS A 79 -5.80 6.83 7.80
C LYS A 79 -5.09 5.98 6.75
N ILE A 80 -4.79 4.72 7.06
CA ILE A 80 -4.15 3.79 6.12
C ILE A 80 -5.02 3.61 4.87
N ARG A 81 -6.34 3.45 5.02
CA ARG A 81 -7.28 3.32 3.88
C ARG A 81 -7.31 4.56 2.98
N SER A 82 -7.03 5.74 3.54
CA SER A 82 -6.96 7.00 2.78
C SER A 82 -5.62 7.22 2.05
N MET A 83 -4.63 6.35 2.25
CA MET A 83 -3.32 6.48 1.63
C MET A 83 -3.28 5.80 0.26
N GLY A 84 -2.62 6.44 -0.69
CA GLY A 84 -2.34 5.85 -1.99
C GLY A 84 -1.24 4.79 -1.89
N ILE A 85 -1.46 3.62 -2.51
CA ILE A 85 -0.58 2.46 -2.43
C ILE A 85 0.13 2.24 -3.77
N TYR A 86 1.44 1.98 -3.73
CA TYR A 86 2.25 1.69 -4.92
C TYR A 86 3.05 0.41 -4.77
N SER A 87 2.40 -0.72 -5.06
CA SER A 87 3.01 -2.04 -4.98
C SER A 87 3.98 -2.27 -6.13
N LEU A 88 5.21 -2.66 -5.81
CA LEU A 88 6.28 -3.04 -6.75
C LEU A 88 6.78 -4.44 -6.41
N ALA A 89 7.08 -5.23 -7.44
CA ALA A 89 7.71 -6.53 -7.24
C ALA A 89 9.23 -6.44 -7.37
N GLY A 90 9.96 -7.26 -6.61
CA GLY A 90 11.40 -7.43 -6.81
C GLY A 90 11.77 -8.29 -8.02
N ASN A 91 10.82 -9.03 -8.59
CA ASN A 91 11.00 -9.89 -9.75
C ASN A 91 9.89 -9.64 -10.78
N VAL A 92 10.26 -9.55 -12.07
CA VAL A 92 9.36 -9.34 -13.22
C VAL A 92 8.60 -10.60 -13.62
N SER A 93 9.01 -11.79 -13.15
CA SER A 93 8.41 -13.08 -13.52
C SER A 93 7.40 -13.59 -12.48
N ASN A 94 6.85 -12.72 -11.64
CA ASN A 94 5.87 -13.14 -10.63
C ASN A 94 4.51 -13.43 -11.30
N GLU A 95 4.16 -14.71 -11.39
CA GLU A 95 2.96 -15.18 -12.09
C GLU A 95 1.66 -14.61 -11.51
N LEU A 96 1.55 -14.54 -10.18
CA LEU A 96 0.36 -13.98 -9.52
C LEU A 96 0.17 -12.51 -9.88
N LEU A 97 1.25 -11.72 -9.90
CA LEU A 97 1.17 -10.32 -10.29
C LEU A 97 0.89 -10.15 -11.78
N TRP A 98 1.40 -11.02 -12.65
CA TRP A 98 0.99 -11.02 -14.05
C TRP A 98 -0.51 -11.33 -14.23
N ALA A 99 -1.04 -12.26 -13.44
CA ALA A 99 -2.46 -12.61 -13.47
C ALA A 99 -3.34 -11.44 -13.01
N HIS A 100 -3.04 -10.87 -11.84
CA HIS A 100 -3.86 -9.83 -11.20
C HIS A 100 -3.65 -8.42 -11.79
N TYR A 101 -2.41 -8.06 -12.14
CA TYR A 101 -2.07 -6.67 -12.49
C TYR A 101 -1.75 -6.45 -13.97
N ALA A 102 -1.48 -7.50 -14.74
CA ALA A 102 -1.14 -7.40 -16.15
C ALA A 102 -2.17 -8.12 -17.04
N SER A 103 -3.46 -7.96 -16.72
CA SER A 103 -4.59 -8.42 -17.56
C SER A 103 -4.49 -9.91 -17.92
N GLY A 104 -4.18 -10.77 -16.95
CA GLY A 104 -4.02 -12.19 -17.21
C GLY A 104 -2.85 -12.48 -18.17
N HIS A 105 -1.66 -11.95 -17.89
CA HIS A 105 -0.43 -12.16 -18.68
C HIS A 105 -0.39 -11.50 -20.07
N THR A 106 -1.27 -10.52 -20.35
CA THR A 106 -1.31 -9.82 -21.66
C THR A 106 -0.87 -8.36 -21.60
N GLY A 107 -0.60 -7.85 -20.39
CA GLY A 107 -0.14 -6.50 -20.14
C GLY A 107 1.37 -6.32 -20.30
N PHE A 108 1.92 -5.40 -19.52
CA PHE A 108 3.36 -5.08 -19.53
C PHE A 108 3.84 -4.74 -18.12
N ALA A 109 5.17 -4.74 -17.94
CA ALA A 109 5.81 -4.35 -16.70
C ALA A 109 6.75 -3.16 -16.94
N ILE A 110 6.75 -2.22 -16.00
CA ILE A 110 7.64 -1.06 -16.00
C ILE A 110 8.69 -1.29 -14.91
N GLU A 111 9.97 -1.29 -15.29
CA GLU A 111 11.09 -1.38 -14.36
C GLU A 111 11.44 0.02 -13.84
N TYR A 112 11.51 0.16 -12.51
CA TYR A 112 11.97 1.36 -11.82
C TYR A 112 13.22 1.07 -11.01
N ASP A 113 14.10 2.07 -10.93
CA ASP A 113 15.04 2.19 -9.83
C ASP A 113 14.28 2.68 -8.58
N ILE A 114 14.14 1.81 -7.58
CA ILE A 114 13.42 2.13 -6.34
C ILE A 114 14.10 3.26 -5.58
N ASP A 115 15.44 3.32 -5.58
CA ASP A 115 16.19 4.34 -4.86
C ASP A 115 15.96 5.71 -5.53
N GLY A 116 15.98 5.76 -6.86
CA GLY A 116 15.63 6.94 -7.65
C GLY A 116 14.17 7.37 -7.48
N LEU A 117 13.24 6.41 -7.43
CA LEU A 117 11.81 6.68 -7.23
C LEU A 117 11.54 7.30 -5.85
N LYS A 118 12.10 6.70 -4.79
CA LYS A 118 12.00 7.24 -3.42
C LYS A 118 12.53 8.66 -3.32
N LYS A 119 13.68 8.93 -3.93
CA LYS A 119 14.29 10.26 -3.94
C LYS A 119 13.39 11.28 -4.65
N SER A 120 12.76 10.88 -5.75
CA SER A 120 11.85 11.74 -6.52
C SER A 120 10.56 12.05 -5.76
N LEU A 121 10.01 11.06 -5.02
CA LEU A 121 8.76 11.23 -4.28
C LEU A 121 8.95 11.90 -2.90
N ASN A 122 10.09 11.69 -2.25
CA ASN A 122 10.47 12.37 -1.00
C ASN A 122 11.20 13.69 -1.27
N PHE A 123 10.59 14.56 -2.09
CA PHE A 123 11.16 15.86 -2.46
C PHE A 123 11.20 16.87 -1.31
N ASN A 124 10.48 16.62 -0.21
CA ASN A 124 10.51 17.45 0.99
C ASN A 124 11.43 16.83 2.05
N LYS A 125 12.55 17.52 2.35
CA LYS A 125 13.53 17.09 3.36
C LYS A 125 12.98 17.09 4.79
N TYR A 126 11.88 17.79 5.05
CA TYR A 126 11.28 17.95 6.38
C TYR A 126 10.09 17.01 6.62
N PHE A 127 9.54 16.39 5.58
CA PHE A 127 8.38 15.54 5.70
C PHE A 127 8.46 14.33 4.75
N GLN A 128 8.58 13.14 5.34
CA GLN A 128 8.51 11.89 4.60
C GLN A 128 7.08 11.69 4.10
N LYS A 129 6.91 11.69 2.77
CA LYS A 129 5.60 11.45 2.12
C LYS A 129 5.41 9.99 1.72
N VAL A 130 6.49 9.25 1.57
CA VAL A 130 6.47 7.85 1.15
C VAL A 130 7.03 6.95 2.24
N PHE A 131 6.22 5.97 2.63
CA PHE A 131 6.62 4.84 3.46
C PHE A 131 6.96 3.68 2.55
N ASP A 132 8.18 3.17 2.66
CA ASP A 132 8.61 1.99 1.93
C ASP A 132 8.53 0.78 2.85
N LEU A 133 7.80 -0.24 2.40
CA LEU A 133 7.54 -1.46 3.14
C LEU A 133 7.93 -2.63 2.26
N GLU A 134 8.97 -3.35 2.67
CA GLU A 134 9.36 -4.59 2.04
C GLU A 134 8.47 -5.71 2.58
N MET A 135 7.70 -6.34 1.70
CA MET A 135 6.74 -7.38 2.06
C MET A 135 6.99 -8.65 1.26
N SER A 136 6.68 -9.79 1.88
CA SER A 136 6.62 -11.09 1.23
C SER A 136 5.16 -11.51 1.09
N TYR A 137 4.78 -12.03 -0.07
CA TYR A 137 3.46 -12.63 -0.23
C TYR A 137 3.34 -13.85 0.68
N VAL A 138 2.22 -13.93 1.40
CA VAL A 138 1.90 -15.02 2.32
C VAL A 138 0.60 -15.67 1.89
N ASP A 139 0.55 -17.00 1.93
CA ASP A 139 -0.62 -17.79 1.49
C ASP A 139 -1.79 -17.75 2.48
N LYS A 140 -1.61 -17.10 3.63
CA LYS A 140 -2.61 -16.99 4.69
C LYS A 140 -2.75 -15.53 5.08
N VAL A 141 -3.99 -15.12 5.32
CA VAL A 141 -4.31 -13.80 5.85
C VAL A 141 -3.53 -13.59 7.15
N PRO A 142 -2.66 -12.57 7.24
CA PRO A 142 -1.91 -12.28 8.46
C PRO A 142 -2.88 -11.87 9.56
N THR A 143 -2.61 -12.31 10.79
CA THR A 143 -3.39 -11.93 11.97
C THR A 143 -2.61 -10.90 12.76
N LEU A 144 -3.24 -9.74 12.98
CA LEU A 144 -2.73 -8.68 13.82
C LEU A 144 -3.14 -8.92 15.27
N THR A 145 -2.18 -8.80 16.17
CA THR A 145 -2.34 -8.98 17.61
C THR A 145 -1.87 -7.74 18.37
N MET A 146 -2.16 -7.69 19.67
CA MET A 146 -1.66 -6.61 20.53
C MET A 146 -0.13 -6.52 20.58
N MET A 147 0.60 -7.58 20.23
CA MET A 147 2.08 -7.57 20.17
C MET A 147 2.62 -6.84 18.93
N ASP A 148 1.81 -6.74 17.88
CA ASP A 148 2.16 -6.06 16.63
C ASP A 148 1.92 -4.55 16.71
N LEU A 149 1.17 -4.11 17.72
CA LEU A 149 1.03 -2.70 18.03
C LEU A 149 2.34 -2.21 18.67
N PRO A 150 2.88 -1.06 18.21
CA PRO A 150 4.12 -0.55 18.76
C PRO A 150 3.98 -0.36 20.28
N PRO A 151 4.93 -0.87 21.09
CA PRO A 151 4.88 -0.68 22.53
C PRO A 151 4.86 0.82 22.84
N HIS A 152 4.04 1.23 23.80
CA HIS A 152 4.09 2.59 24.34
C HIS A 152 5.52 2.87 24.83
N GLY A 153 6.29 3.72 24.10
CA GLY A 153 7.60 4.12 24.61
C GLY A 153 8.67 4.67 23.68
N ASN A 154 8.44 4.92 22.38
CA ASN A 154 9.43 5.61 21.53
C ASN A 154 8.80 6.66 20.59
N LEU A 155 7.87 7.46 21.12
CA LEU A 155 7.73 8.84 20.65
C LEU A 155 8.89 9.61 21.27
N GLU A 156 10.08 9.52 20.67
CA GLU A 156 11.14 10.46 20.99
C GLU A 156 10.55 11.86 20.87
N ARG A 157 10.66 12.62 21.97
CA ARG A 157 10.45 14.06 22.08
C ARG A 157 10.35 14.72 20.69
N MET A 158 9.13 14.97 20.23
CA MET A 158 8.89 16.18 19.45
C MET A 158 9.31 17.32 20.37
N LYS A 159 10.58 17.73 20.24
CA LYS A 159 11.10 18.94 20.85
C LYS A 159 10.23 20.06 20.30
N SER A 160 9.30 20.52 21.13
CA SER A 160 8.76 21.87 21.00
C SER A 160 9.96 22.80 20.99
N SER A 161 10.18 23.45 19.85
CA SER A 161 10.96 24.69 19.81
C SER A 161 10.16 25.78 20.51
#